data_AF-A0A101NGM3-F1
#
_entry.id   AF-A0A101NGM3-F1
#
_cell.length_a   1.000
_cell.length_b   1.000
_cell.length_c   1.000
_cell.angle_alpha   90.00
_cell.angle_beta   90.00
_cell.angle_gamma   90.00
#
_symmetry.space_group_name_H-M   'P 1'
#
loop_
_entity.id
_entity.type
_entity.pdbx_description
1 polymer ?
#
loop_
_entity_poly.entity_id
_entity_poly.type
_entity_poly.pdbx_seq_one_letter_code
_entity_poly.pdbx_strand_id
1 'polypeptide(L)'
;MPYVRDKAHRTACRQLLGLSHNDLTLVLDHSGRIVLDTPDEGQRAFQAMLHTCLFSHDREHPFDRMEGRSFPDLLLYFDGLMPRPDRLVLRMSCAARIARFLLPTQRTDEDGTMELTGLPGLRLESVGKRSLVLRHLPTGSLLELCDTSGQLGRWDLALLDEPFERQLLKNAPLLTPTETNLAHYWTPAACTPLRSALLTRAYLWWGCWGHEGATTPAHRPDGRYCVRWAKGRTTNEIGTLLTDSPIAITGSTYTPPAARGDRGVLRLGDGLVELDGPGTRPDGR
;
A
#
# COMPACT_ATOMS: atom_id res chain seq x y z
N MET A 1 4.76 29.87 -21.97
CA MET A 1 5.69 28.74 -21.70
C MET A 1 5.07 27.66 -20.78
N PRO A 2 4.02 26.92 -21.21
CA PRO A 2 3.44 25.85 -20.39
C PRO A 2 4.27 24.56 -20.46
N TYR A 3 4.75 24.22 -21.66
CA TYR A 3 5.43 22.96 -21.98
C TYR A 3 6.70 22.66 -21.16
N VAL A 4 7.49 23.69 -20.82
CA VAL A 4 8.73 23.53 -20.04
C VAL A 4 8.42 23.24 -18.56
N ARG A 5 7.38 23.86 -17.99
CA ARG A 5 6.93 23.62 -16.61
C ARG A 5 6.39 22.20 -16.45
N ASP A 6 5.66 21.69 -17.43
CA ASP A 6 5.14 20.31 -17.41
C ASP A 6 6.24 19.26 -17.49
N LYS A 7 7.36 19.53 -18.20
CA LYS A 7 8.50 18.61 -18.28
C LYS A 7 9.29 18.54 -16.96
N ALA A 8 9.54 19.70 -16.34
CA ALA A 8 10.23 19.79 -15.06
C ALA A 8 9.41 19.11 -13.94
N HIS A 9 8.10 19.39 -13.90
CA HIS A 9 7.18 18.76 -12.95
C HIS A 9 7.17 17.23 -13.10
N ARG A 10 7.01 16.72 -14.32
CA ARG A 10 7.05 15.26 -14.60
C ARG A 10 8.36 14.61 -14.17
N THR A 11 9.48 15.29 -14.38
CA THR A 11 10.81 14.78 -13.98
C THR A 11 10.94 14.74 -12.46
N ALA A 12 10.45 15.76 -11.76
CA ALA A 12 10.46 15.81 -10.31
C ALA A 12 9.58 14.70 -9.71
N CYS A 13 8.35 14.49 -10.20
CA CYS A 13 7.50 13.40 -9.72
C CYS A 13 8.14 12.03 -9.96
N ARG A 14 8.71 11.82 -11.15
CA ARG A 14 9.40 10.57 -11.48
C ARG A 14 10.51 10.27 -10.48
N GLN A 15 11.32 11.28 -10.13
CA GLN A 15 12.39 11.14 -9.15
C GLN A 15 11.84 10.89 -7.73
N LEU A 16 10.82 11.64 -7.31
CA LEU A 16 10.24 11.54 -5.96
C LEU A 16 9.46 10.24 -5.73
N LEU A 17 8.86 9.67 -6.77
CA LEU A 17 8.12 8.41 -6.73
C LEU A 17 8.99 7.20 -7.14
N GLY A 18 10.28 7.38 -7.40
CA GLY A 18 11.16 6.28 -7.83
C GLY A 18 10.76 5.60 -9.15
N LEU A 19 9.99 6.27 -10.01
CA LEU A 19 9.46 5.69 -11.24
C LEU A 19 10.54 5.62 -12.34
N SER A 20 10.54 4.54 -13.13
CA SER A 20 11.29 4.52 -14.38
C SER A 20 10.64 5.44 -15.43
N HIS A 21 11.34 5.69 -16.55
CA HIS A 21 10.77 6.47 -17.65
C HIS A 21 9.53 5.79 -18.25
N ASN A 22 9.54 4.46 -18.31
CA ASN A 22 8.41 3.67 -18.83
C ASN A 22 7.25 3.65 -17.83
N ASP A 23 7.53 3.63 -16.53
CA ASP A 23 6.49 3.67 -15.49
C ASP A 23 5.76 5.00 -15.47
N LEU A 24 6.48 6.09 -15.76
CA LEU A 24 5.90 7.42 -15.79
C LEU A 24 4.70 7.50 -16.75
N THR A 25 4.77 6.87 -17.92
CA THR A 25 3.67 6.94 -18.91
C THR A 25 2.41 6.22 -18.45
N LEU A 26 2.52 5.25 -17.53
CA LEU A 26 1.40 4.48 -17.00
C LEU A 26 0.58 5.23 -15.94
N VAL A 27 1.18 6.27 -15.34
CA VAL A 27 0.57 7.09 -14.29
C VAL A 27 0.10 8.46 -14.81
N LEU A 28 0.23 8.71 -16.12
CA LEU A 28 -0.27 9.95 -16.75
C LEU A 28 -1.74 9.81 -17.16
N ASP A 29 -2.51 10.88 -17.00
CA ASP A 29 -3.78 11.04 -17.69
C ASP A 29 -3.61 11.44 -19.17
N HIS A 30 -4.74 11.57 -19.85
CA HIS A 30 -4.83 12.03 -21.24
C HIS A 30 -4.29 13.46 -21.46
N SER A 31 -4.16 14.26 -20.39
CA SER A 31 -3.54 15.60 -20.42
C SER A 31 -2.02 15.56 -20.15
N GLY A 32 -1.46 14.37 -19.85
CA GLY A 32 -0.05 14.20 -19.51
C GLY A 32 0.30 14.58 -18.07
N ARG A 33 -0.70 14.71 -17.19
CA ARG A 33 -0.53 14.98 -15.75
C ARG A 33 -0.51 13.67 -14.96
N ILE A 34 0.23 13.65 -13.87
CA ILE A 34 0.32 12.45 -13.02
C ILE A 34 -0.92 12.36 -12.15
N VAL A 35 -1.46 11.14 -12.10
CA VAL A 35 -2.71 10.83 -11.42
C VAL A 35 -2.42 9.95 -10.21
N LEU A 36 -2.35 10.56 -9.02
CA LEU A 36 -2.12 9.85 -7.76
C LEU A 36 -3.39 9.67 -6.93
N ASP A 37 -4.26 10.69 -6.90
CA ASP A 37 -5.37 10.79 -5.93
C ASP A 37 -6.77 10.68 -6.57
N THR A 38 -6.89 10.07 -7.76
CA THR A 38 -8.19 9.88 -8.44
C THR A 38 -8.81 8.48 -8.41
N PRO A 39 -8.37 7.49 -7.60
CA PRO A 39 -9.09 6.22 -7.58
C PRO A 39 -10.53 6.43 -7.09
N ASP A 40 -11.44 5.59 -7.59
CA ASP A 40 -12.81 5.55 -7.08
C ASP A 40 -12.87 5.16 -5.59
N GLU A 41 -14.05 5.23 -4.98
CA GLU A 41 -14.23 4.92 -3.57
C GLU A 41 -13.79 3.51 -3.20
N GLY A 42 -14.11 2.52 -4.04
CA GLY A 42 -13.73 1.13 -3.81
C GLY A 42 -12.21 0.98 -3.80
N GLN A 43 -11.54 1.49 -4.83
CA GLN A 43 -10.08 1.42 -4.95
C GLN A 43 -9.37 2.18 -3.84
N ARG A 44 -9.91 3.30 -3.36
CA ARG A 44 -9.41 4.01 -2.16
C ARG A 44 -9.55 3.16 -0.90
N ALA A 45 -10.71 2.52 -0.70
CA ALA A 45 -10.93 1.66 0.46
C ALA A 45 -9.95 0.47 0.48
N PHE A 46 -9.75 -0.17 -0.67
CA PHE A 46 -8.79 -1.27 -0.81
C PHE A 46 -7.34 -0.81 -0.62
N GLN A 47 -6.93 0.31 -1.20
CA GLN A 47 -5.60 0.89 -0.97
C GLN A 47 -5.37 1.26 0.49
N ALA A 48 -6.38 1.80 1.18
CA ALA A 48 -6.27 2.10 2.61
C ALA A 48 -6.10 0.83 3.46
N MET A 49 -6.80 -0.27 3.11
CA MET A 49 -6.61 -1.57 3.74
C MET A 49 -5.19 -2.11 3.49
N LEU A 50 -4.73 -2.08 2.24
CA LEU A 50 -3.36 -2.49 1.88
C LEU A 50 -2.31 -1.69 2.64
N HIS A 51 -2.48 -0.38 2.75
CA HIS A 51 -1.61 0.47 3.57
C HIS A 51 -1.56 -0.06 5.01
N THR A 52 -2.72 -0.27 5.64
CA THR A 52 -2.78 -0.77 7.01
C THR A 52 -2.14 -2.16 7.15
N CYS A 53 -2.30 -3.06 6.17
CA CYS A 53 -1.69 -4.40 6.22
C CYS A 53 -0.17 -4.37 6.05
N LEU A 54 0.32 -3.58 5.09
CA LEU A 54 1.74 -3.55 4.75
C LEU A 54 2.57 -2.72 5.73
N PHE A 55 1.96 -1.76 6.43
CA PHE A 55 2.67 -0.86 7.34
C PHE A 55 2.37 -1.10 8.81
N SER A 56 1.46 -1.98 9.20
CA SER A 56 1.25 -2.29 10.62
C SER A 56 2.54 -2.78 11.28
N HIS A 57 2.66 -2.55 12.59
CA HIS A 57 3.70 -3.17 13.37
C HIS A 57 3.33 -4.63 13.62
N ASP A 58 4.26 -5.57 13.38
CA ASP A 58 4.03 -7.01 13.59
C ASP A 58 2.74 -7.57 12.93
N ARG A 59 2.37 -8.81 13.29
CA ARG A 59 1.16 -9.51 12.85
C ARG A 59 -0.08 -9.01 13.60
N GLU A 60 -0.35 -7.71 13.52
CA GLU A 60 -1.52 -7.06 14.14
C GLU A 60 -2.85 -7.56 13.56
N HIS A 61 -2.86 -7.99 12.29
CA HIS A 61 -4.09 -8.41 11.62
C HIS A 61 -4.41 -9.88 11.92
N PRO A 62 -5.67 -10.22 12.25
CA PRO A 62 -6.04 -11.59 12.60
C PRO A 62 -5.85 -12.58 11.44
N PHE A 63 -5.79 -12.07 10.20
CA PHE A 63 -5.56 -12.84 8.97
C PHE A 63 -4.09 -12.81 8.49
N ASP A 64 -3.16 -12.21 9.24
CA ASP A 64 -1.72 -12.27 8.97
C ASP A 64 -1.05 -13.47 9.67
N ARG A 65 -1.50 -14.67 9.31
CA ARG A 65 -1.16 -15.93 9.99
C ARG A 65 -0.27 -16.85 9.15
N MET A 66 0.19 -16.42 7.98
CA MET A 66 1.00 -17.29 7.12
C MET A 66 2.36 -17.55 7.76
N GLU A 67 2.81 -18.80 7.78
CA GLU A 67 4.11 -19.13 8.33
C GLU A 67 5.26 -18.54 7.50
N GLY A 68 6.35 -18.18 8.17
CA GLY A 68 7.58 -17.68 7.55
C GLY A 68 7.60 -16.19 7.22
N ARG A 69 6.48 -15.56 6.87
CA ARG A 69 6.41 -14.11 6.54
C ARG A 69 5.09 -13.48 6.96
N SER A 70 5.16 -12.24 7.44
CA SER A 70 4.04 -11.33 7.71
C SER A 70 3.79 -10.38 6.53
N PHE A 71 2.68 -9.64 6.52
CA PHE A 71 2.44 -8.62 5.49
C PHE A 71 3.54 -7.54 5.43
N PRO A 72 4.03 -6.99 6.56
CA PRO A 72 5.16 -6.06 6.53
C PRO A 72 6.42 -6.65 5.90
N ASP A 73 6.69 -7.95 6.10
CA ASP A 73 7.85 -8.59 5.47
C ASP A 73 7.76 -8.63 3.93
N LEU A 74 6.55 -8.58 3.37
CA LEU A 74 6.37 -8.60 1.91
C LEU A 74 6.96 -7.35 1.25
N LEU A 75 7.09 -6.24 2.00
CA LEU A 75 7.69 -5.00 1.51
C LEU A 75 9.13 -5.17 1.03
N LEU A 76 9.87 -6.14 1.57
CA LEU A 76 11.24 -6.45 1.17
C LEU A 76 11.35 -6.96 -0.27
N TYR A 77 10.24 -7.39 -0.86
CA TYR A 77 10.19 -7.88 -2.24
C TYR A 77 9.70 -6.80 -3.22
N PHE A 78 9.31 -5.62 -2.74
CA PHE A 78 8.69 -4.61 -3.57
C PHE A 78 9.79 -3.75 -4.23
N ASP A 79 9.90 -3.89 -5.54
CA ASP A 79 10.71 -3.00 -6.39
C ASP A 79 9.95 -1.71 -6.69
N GLY A 80 8.61 -1.76 -6.59
CA GLY A 80 7.81 -0.57 -6.81
C GLY A 80 6.31 -0.61 -6.67
N LEU A 81 5.73 0.58 -6.76
CA LEU A 81 4.29 0.81 -6.73
C LEU A 81 3.90 1.89 -7.73
N MET A 82 2.85 1.64 -8.49
CA MET A 82 2.31 2.59 -9.45
C MET A 82 0.79 2.65 -9.32
N PRO A 83 0.22 3.81 -8.93
CA PRO A 83 -1.21 3.99 -9.02
C PRO A 83 -1.62 4.11 -10.50
N ARG A 84 -2.71 3.43 -10.86
CA ARG A 84 -3.42 3.65 -12.12
C ARG A 84 -4.87 4.07 -11.79
N PRO A 85 -5.57 4.71 -12.74
CA PRO A 85 -6.95 5.15 -12.49
C PRO A 85 -7.89 4.02 -12.04
N ASP A 86 -7.66 2.80 -12.54
CA ASP A 86 -8.53 1.62 -12.37
C ASP A 86 -7.90 0.50 -11.51
N ARG A 87 -6.63 0.62 -11.13
CA ARG A 87 -5.93 -0.41 -10.34
C ARG A 87 -4.67 0.11 -9.64
N LEU A 88 -4.19 -0.64 -8.66
CA LEU A 88 -2.84 -0.47 -8.11
C LEU A 88 -1.90 -1.50 -8.74
N VAL A 89 -0.71 -1.10 -9.17
CA VAL A 89 0.32 -2.03 -9.64
C VAL A 89 1.46 -2.09 -8.63
N LEU A 90 1.83 -3.29 -8.19
CA LEU A 90 3.01 -3.55 -7.38
C LEU A 90 4.04 -4.31 -8.23
N ARG A 91 5.27 -3.80 -8.27
CA ARG A 91 6.39 -4.42 -8.98
C ARG A 91 7.26 -5.16 -7.98
N MET A 92 7.64 -6.38 -8.31
CA MET A 92 8.39 -7.27 -7.42
C MET A 92 9.08 -8.38 -8.20
N SER A 93 10.11 -8.97 -7.60
CA SER A 93 10.90 -10.06 -8.22
C SER A 93 10.28 -11.46 -8.10
N CYS A 94 9.15 -11.60 -7.40
CA CYS A 94 8.50 -12.90 -7.16
C CYS A 94 6.97 -12.78 -7.03
N ALA A 95 6.30 -12.34 -8.09
CA ALA A 95 4.88 -11.99 -8.04
C ALA A 95 3.96 -13.16 -7.62
N ALA A 96 4.22 -14.38 -8.08
CA ALA A 96 3.42 -15.55 -7.70
C ALA A 96 3.59 -15.94 -6.23
N ARG A 97 4.81 -15.78 -5.68
CA ARG A 97 5.06 -16.00 -4.26
C ARG A 97 4.32 -14.98 -3.41
N ILE A 98 4.35 -13.71 -3.77
CA ILE A 98 3.61 -12.67 -3.06
C ILE A 98 2.09 -12.88 -3.19
N ALA A 99 1.60 -13.27 -4.37
CA ALA A 99 0.20 -13.62 -4.56
C ALA A 99 -0.25 -14.73 -3.60
N ARG A 100 0.58 -15.75 -3.36
CA ARG A 100 0.29 -16.82 -2.38
C ARG A 100 0.11 -16.27 -0.96
N PHE A 101 0.89 -15.27 -0.54
CA PHE A 101 0.73 -14.65 0.79
C PHE A 101 -0.49 -13.73 0.87
N LEU A 102 -0.85 -13.07 -0.24
CA LEU A 102 -1.98 -12.15 -0.27
C LEU A 102 -3.33 -12.84 -0.49
N LEU A 103 -3.38 -13.94 -1.24
CA LEU A 103 -4.61 -14.64 -1.54
C LEU A 103 -5.14 -15.36 -0.29
N PRO A 104 -6.45 -15.25 0.00
CA PRO A 104 -7.03 -15.84 1.19
C PRO A 104 -7.03 -17.37 1.10
N THR A 105 -6.55 -17.99 2.19
CA THR A 105 -6.60 -19.42 2.45
C THR A 105 -7.36 -19.67 3.74
N GLN A 106 -8.08 -20.78 3.80
CA GLN A 106 -8.89 -21.14 4.95
C GLN A 106 -8.52 -22.53 5.45
N ARG A 107 -8.23 -22.65 6.75
CA ARG A 107 -8.01 -23.92 7.44
C ARG A 107 -9.17 -24.17 8.41
N THR A 108 -9.55 -25.43 8.55
CA THR A 108 -10.42 -25.88 9.65
C THR A 108 -9.55 -26.67 10.61
N ASP A 109 -9.45 -26.23 11.85
CA ASP A 109 -8.74 -26.95 12.89
C ASP A 109 -9.60 -28.14 13.41
N GLU A 110 -9.00 -29.05 14.18
CA GLU A 110 -9.68 -30.27 14.65
C GLU A 110 -10.91 -30.00 15.53
N ASP A 111 -10.95 -28.85 16.21
CA ASP A 111 -12.07 -28.39 17.04
C ASP A 111 -13.20 -27.74 16.23
N GLY A 112 -13.04 -27.63 14.90
CA GLY A 112 -13.99 -26.98 14.00
C GLY A 112 -13.79 -25.47 13.86
N THR A 113 -12.77 -24.88 14.49
CA THR A 113 -12.44 -23.46 14.34
C THR A 113 -11.92 -23.20 12.93
N MET A 114 -12.47 -22.16 12.28
CA MET A 114 -12.04 -21.74 10.95
C MET A 114 -11.01 -20.62 11.05
N GLU A 115 -9.79 -20.88 10.60
CA GLU A 115 -8.73 -19.88 10.49
C GLU A 115 -8.67 -19.33 9.06
N LEU A 116 -8.66 -18.01 8.91
CA LEU A 116 -8.41 -17.32 7.64
C LEU A 116 -7.01 -16.74 7.64
N THR A 117 -6.31 -16.87 6.53
CA THR A 117 -4.99 -16.25 6.31
C THR A 117 -4.93 -15.60 4.93
N GLY A 118 -4.28 -14.45 4.80
CA GLY A 118 -4.26 -13.66 3.56
C GLY A 118 -5.34 -12.58 3.57
N LEU A 119 -5.36 -11.73 2.54
CA LEU A 119 -6.28 -10.59 2.47
C LEU A 119 -7.70 -11.10 2.20
N PRO A 120 -8.66 -10.88 3.13
CA PRO A 120 -10.04 -11.31 2.95
C PRO A 120 -10.64 -10.73 1.67
N GLY A 121 -11.44 -11.50 0.95
CA GLY A 121 -12.15 -11.07 -0.25
C GLY A 121 -11.28 -10.91 -1.50
N LEU A 122 -9.96 -11.11 -1.42
CA LEU A 122 -9.09 -11.05 -2.59
C LEU A 122 -9.21 -12.35 -3.41
N ARG A 123 -9.25 -12.24 -4.74
CA ARG A 123 -9.38 -13.36 -5.68
C ARG A 123 -8.42 -13.18 -6.84
N LEU A 124 -8.05 -14.28 -7.48
CA LEU A 124 -7.29 -14.23 -8.72
C LEU A 124 -8.24 -13.95 -9.88
N GLU A 125 -8.08 -12.81 -10.54
CA GLU A 125 -8.90 -12.40 -11.69
C GLU A 125 -8.31 -12.93 -12.99
N SER A 126 -7.01 -12.74 -13.20
CA SER A 126 -6.33 -13.21 -14.41
C SER A 126 -4.84 -13.40 -14.21
N VAL A 127 -4.26 -14.26 -15.06
CA VAL A 127 -2.83 -14.55 -15.14
C VAL A 127 -2.32 -14.08 -16.49
N GLY A 128 -1.45 -13.08 -16.47
CA GLY A 128 -0.69 -12.62 -17.63
C GLY A 128 0.67 -13.29 -17.71
N LYS A 129 1.42 -12.99 -18.79
CA LYS A 129 2.79 -13.51 -18.97
C LYS A 129 3.76 -13.07 -17.88
N ARG A 130 3.55 -11.88 -17.31
CA ARG A 130 4.43 -11.27 -16.31
C ARG A 130 3.68 -10.67 -15.13
N SER A 131 2.37 -10.90 -15.04
CA SER A 131 1.58 -10.31 -13.98
C SER A 131 0.42 -11.19 -13.54
N LEU A 132 0.00 -10.98 -12.30
CA LEU A 132 -1.20 -11.56 -11.71
C LEU A 132 -2.12 -10.40 -11.38
N VAL A 133 -3.34 -10.42 -11.90
CA VAL A 133 -4.37 -9.44 -11.53
C VAL A 133 -5.25 -10.08 -10.48
N LEU A 134 -5.35 -9.41 -9.34
CA LEU A 134 -6.17 -9.80 -8.21
C LEU A 134 -7.32 -8.81 -8.07
N ARG A 135 -8.53 -9.33 -7.81
CA ARG A 135 -9.72 -8.52 -7.55
C ARG A 135 -10.13 -8.66 -6.09
N HIS A 136 -10.39 -7.54 -5.43
CA HIS A 136 -11.01 -7.53 -4.10
C HIS A 136 -12.53 -7.46 -4.27
N LEU A 137 -13.22 -8.58 -4.00
CA LEU A 137 -14.67 -8.70 -4.23
C LEU A 137 -15.49 -7.61 -3.53
N PRO A 138 -15.25 -7.25 -2.25
CA PRO A 138 -16.10 -6.29 -1.55
C PRO A 138 -16.05 -4.88 -2.14
N THR A 139 -14.91 -4.48 -2.70
CA THR A 139 -14.71 -3.11 -3.21
C THR A 139 -14.64 -3.03 -4.74
N GLY A 140 -14.65 -4.17 -5.43
CA GLY A 140 -14.45 -4.28 -6.88
C GLY A 140 -13.04 -3.94 -7.36
N SER A 141 -12.15 -3.56 -6.45
CA SER A 141 -10.82 -2.99 -6.72
C SER A 141 -9.84 -4.01 -7.29
N LEU A 142 -8.85 -3.49 -8.01
CA LEU A 142 -7.85 -4.31 -8.68
C LEU A 142 -6.45 -4.05 -8.14
N LEU A 143 -5.70 -5.14 -7.98
CA LEU A 143 -4.28 -5.17 -7.66
C LEU A 143 -3.56 -5.98 -8.73
N GLU A 144 -2.60 -5.38 -9.40
CA GLU A 144 -1.73 -6.08 -10.35
C GLU A 144 -0.36 -6.30 -9.71
N LEU A 145 0.05 -7.56 -9.57
CA LEU A 145 1.40 -7.94 -9.15
C LEU A 145 2.22 -8.20 -10.41
N CYS A 146 3.25 -7.40 -10.65
CA CYS A 146 4.08 -7.46 -11.85
C CYS A 146 5.47 -8.00 -11.51
N ASP A 147 5.85 -9.08 -12.19
CA ASP A 147 7.12 -9.76 -11.99
C ASP A 147 8.26 -9.08 -12.78
N THR A 148 9.23 -8.54 -12.05
CA THR A 148 10.40 -7.86 -12.61
C THR A 148 11.47 -8.84 -13.06
N SER A 149 11.50 -10.06 -12.53
CA SER A 149 12.53 -11.08 -12.81
C SER A 149 12.34 -11.78 -14.16
N GLY A 150 11.11 -11.82 -14.69
CA GLY A 150 10.86 -12.47 -15.97
C GLY A 150 9.39 -12.76 -16.25
N GLN A 151 9.16 -13.80 -17.05
CA GLN A 151 7.82 -14.36 -17.26
C GLN A 151 7.47 -15.31 -16.12
N LEU A 152 6.20 -15.33 -15.75
CA LEU A 152 5.66 -16.30 -14.80
C LEU A 152 5.70 -17.69 -15.44
N GLY A 153 6.56 -18.54 -14.91
CA GLY A 153 6.73 -19.91 -15.35
C GLY A 153 5.67 -20.84 -14.76
N ARG A 154 5.63 -22.07 -15.28
CA ARG A 154 4.75 -23.13 -14.74
C ARG A 154 4.98 -23.37 -13.25
N TRP A 155 6.23 -23.31 -12.79
CA TRP A 155 6.59 -23.51 -11.38
C TRP A 155 6.09 -22.37 -10.49
N ASP A 156 6.08 -21.14 -11.00
CA ASP A 156 5.54 -19.99 -10.26
C ASP A 156 4.03 -20.14 -10.09
N LEU A 157 3.33 -20.56 -11.15
CA LEU A 157 1.88 -20.77 -11.11
C LEU A 157 1.49 -21.98 -10.25
N ALA A 158 2.34 -23.01 -10.18
CA ALA A 158 2.12 -24.15 -9.30
C ALA A 158 2.01 -23.74 -7.82
N LEU A 159 2.69 -22.66 -7.39
CA LEU A 159 2.54 -22.10 -6.04
C LEU A 159 1.11 -21.64 -5.72
N LEU A 160 0.32 -21.35 -6.75
CA LEU A 160 -1.09 -20.97 -6.63
C LEU A 160 -2.03 -22.18 -6.68
N ASP A 161 -1.52 -23.38 -6.97
CA ASP A 161 -2.28 -24.63 -7.04
C ASP A 161 -1.97 -25.60 -5.88
N GLU A 162 -0.93 -25.30 -5.07
CA GLU A 162 -0.48 -26.14 -3.96
C GLU A 162 -1.60 -26.45 -2.95
N PRO A 163 -1.94 -27.73 -2.75
CA PRO A 163 -2.88 -28.18 -1.73
C PRO A 163 -2.11 -28.34 -0.41
N PHE A 164 -1.84 -27.23 0.28
CA PHE A 164 -1.63 -27.35 1.71
C PHE A 164 -2.98 -27.68 2.37
N GLU A 165 -2.97 -28.08 3.64
CA GLU A 165 -4.13 -28.29 4.53
C GLU A 165 -5.15 -27.12 4.58
N ARG A 166 -4.92 -26.07 3.78
CA ARG A 166 -5.68 -24.84 3.67
C ARG A 166 -6.30 -24.75 2.27
N GLN A 167 -7.62 -24.55 2.23
CA GLN A 167 -8.34 -24.30 0.99
C GLN A 167 -8.02 -22.89 0.49
N LEU A 168 -7.40 -22.79 -0.69
CA LEU A 168 -7.18 -21.51 -1.35
C LEU A 168 -8.47 -21.00 -1.97
N LEU A 169 -8.91 -19.80 -1.57
CA LEU A 169 -10.17 -19.22 -2.02
C LEU A 169 -10.04 -18.44 -3.33
N LYS A 170 -8.93 -18.60 -4.07
CA LYS A 170 -8.59 -17.79 -5.26
C LYS A 170 -9.68 -17.69 -6.33
N ASN A 171 -10.52 -18.71 -6.46
CA ASN A 171 -11.58 -18.83 -7.48
C ASN A 171 -13.00 -18.77 -6.86
N ALA A 172 -13.12 -18.55 -5.55
CA ALA A 172 -14.43 -18.52 -4.90
C ALA A 172 -15.21 -17.26 -5.33
N PRO A 173 -16.43 -17.37 -5.87
CA PRO A 173 -17.16 -16.22 -6.41
C PRO A 173 -17.72 -15.29 -5.33
N LEU A 174 -17.82 -15.77 -4.09
CA LEU A 174 -18.42 -15.06 -2.96
C LEU A 174 -17.47 -15.06 -1.76
N LEU A 175 -17.76 -14.16 -0.81
CA LEU A 175 -17.11 -14.16 0.50
C LEU A 175 -17.60 -15.35 1.32
N THR A 176 -16.69 -15.95 2.09
CA THR A 176 -17.07 -16.90 3.14
C THR A 176 -17.65 -16.15 4.35
N PRO A 177 -18.36 -16.83 5.27
CA PRO A 177 -18.80 -16.22 6.52
C PRO A 177 -17.63 -15.62 7.33
N THR A 178 -16.49 -16.31 7.36
CA THR A 178 -15.28 -15.84 8.04
C THR A 178 -14.73 -14.56 7.43
N GLU A 179 -14.69 -14.46 6.09
CA GLU A 179 -14.31 -13.22 5.41
C GLU A 179 -15.32 -12.11 5.75
N THR A 180 -16.62 -12.40 5.68
CA THR A 180 -17.69 -11.40 5.93
C THR A 180 -17.58 -10.75 7.31
N ASN A 181 -17.19 -11.50 8.35
CA ASN A 181 -17.01 -10.99 9.70
C ASN A 181 -15.84 -9.97 9.82
N LEU A 182 -14.96 -9.92 8.83
CA LEU A 182 -13.82 -9.00 8.77
C LEU A 182 -14.13 -7.71 7.99
N ALA A 183 -15.40 -7.44 7.64
CA ALA A 183 -15.76 -6.31 6.79
C ALA A 183 -15.30 -4.93 7.27
N HIS A 184 -15.12 -4.78 8.59
CA HIS A 184 -14.61 -3.54 9.18
C HIS A 184 -13.18 -3.19 8.72
N TYR A 185 -12.38 -4.14 8.21
CA TYR A 185 -11.02 -3.88 7.72
C TYR A 185 -10.98 -3.12 6.39
N TRP A 186 -12.02 -3.23 5.56
CA TRP A 186 -12.11 -2.52 4.26
C TRP A 186 -13.27 -1.52 4.21
N THR A 187 -14.03 -1.36 5.28
CA THR A 187 -15.09 -0.36 5.35
C THR A 187 -14.47 1.05 5.31
N PRO A 188 -14.92 1.95 4.43
CA PRO A 188 -14.43 3.32 4.39
C PRO A 188 -14.58 4.05 5.74
N ALA A 189 -13.57 4.82 6.10
CA ALA A 189 -13.54 5.70 7.27
C ALA A 189 -13.05 7.09 6.86
N ALA A 190 -13.19 8.09 7.74
CA ALA A 190 -12.74 9.46 7.48
C ALA A 190 -11.26 9.54 7.02
N CYS A 191 -10.39 8.67 7.52
CA CYS A 191 -8.98 8.61 7.13
C CYS A 191 -8.69 7.75 5.87
N THR A 192 -9.70 7.13 5.24
CA THR A 192 -9.51 6.27 4.06
C THR A 192 -8.88 7.01 2.87
N PRO A 193 -9.34 8.21 2.47
CA PRO A 193 -8.69 8.96 1.40
C PRO A 193 -7.22 9.25 1.69
N LEU A 194 -6.91 9.62 2.94
CA LEU A 194 -5.54 9.95 3.34
C LEU A 194 -4.64 8.71 3.34
N ARG A 195 -5.11 7.56 3.84
CA ARG A 195 -4.35 6.30 3.82
C ARG A 195 -4.11 5.78 2.39
N SER A 196 -5.11 5.88 1.53
CA SER A 196 -4.96 5.56 0.10
C SER A 196 -3.91 6.47 -0.55
N ALA A 197 -4.01 7.79 -0.35
CA ALA A 197 -3.05 8.75 -0.88
C ALA A 197 -1.63 8.52 -0.34
N LEU A 198 -1.50 8.13 0.93
CA LEU A 198 -0.23 7.70 1.49
C LEU A 198 0.28 6.44 0.75
N LEU A 199 -0.49 5.36 0.60
CA LEU A 199 -0.02 4.16 -0.10
C LEU A 199 0.55 4.48 -1.50
N THR A 200 -0.09 5.37 -2.26
CA THR A 200 0.40 5.76 -3.60
C THR A 200 1.76 6.46 -3.60
N ARG A 201 2.19 6.96 -2.44
CA ARG A 201 3.47 7.64 -2.21
C ARG A 201 4.41 6.79 -1.37
N ALA A 202 4.17 5.49 -1.29
CA ALA A 202 4.87 4.64 -0.34
C ALA A 202 6.37 4.52 -0.53
N TYR A 203 6.86 4.84 -1.72
CA TYR A 203 8.28 5.03 -1.98
C TYR A 203 8.97 6.03 -1.06
N LEU A 204 8.25 7.05 -0.59
CA LEU A 204 8.81 8.02 0.35
C LEU A 204 9.37 7.31 1.57
N TRP A 205 8.70 6.28 2.09
CA TRP A 205 9.17 5.53 3.25
C TRP A 205 9.79 4.16 2.93
N TRP A 206 9.57 3.61 1.73
CA TRP A 206 10.19 2.34 1.28
C TRP A 206 11.61 2.51 0.71
N GLY A 207 11.70 3.18 -0.43
CA GLY A 207 12.82 3.00 -1.37
C GLY A 207 14.05 3.84 -1.07
N CYS A 208 13.92 4.87 -0.25
CA CYS A 208 15.05 5.72 0.11
C CYS A 208 15.67 5.36 1.48
N TRP A 209 14.95 4.64 2.36
CA TRP A 209 15.25 4.59 3.80
C TRP A 209 15.21 3.19 4.44
N GLY A 210 15.21 2.13 3.62
CA GLY A 210 15.38 0.75 4.09
C GLY A 210 14.11 0.08 4.63
N HIS A 211 12.92 0.47 4.15
CA HIS A 211 11.63 -0.12 4.52
C HIS A 211 11.27 -0.05 6.03
N GLU A 212 11.91 0.82 6.81
CA GLU A 212 11.67 0.95 8.26
C GLU A 212 10.43 1.82 8.61
N GLY A 213 9.57 2.10 7.64
CA GLY A 213 8.32 2.84 7.85
C GLY A 213 7.22 1.94 8.40
N ALA A 214 6.54 2.37 9.46
CA ALA A 214 5.43 1.65 10.07
C ALA A 214 4.29 2.59 10.49
N THR A 215 3.08 2.08 10.53
CA THR A 215 1.93 2.69 11.18
C THR A 215 1.82 2.19 12.60
N THR A 216 1.69 3.12 13.54
CA THR A 216 1.44 2.87 14.96
C THR A 216 0.17 3.60 15.39
N PRO A 217 -0.44 3.27 16.53
CA PRO A 217 -1.51 4.08 17.10
C PRO A 217 -1.08 5.55 17.24
N ALA A 218 -1.99 6.47 16.89
CA ALA A 218 -1.75 7.89 17.11
C ALA A 218 -1.72 8.22 18.61
N HIS A 219 -0.97 9.26 18.98
CA HIS A 219 -0.98 9.77 20.35
C HIS A 219 -2.20 10.65 20.61
N ARG A 220 -2.66 11.39 19.61
CA ARG A 220 -3.85 12.24 19.73
C ARG A 220 -5.14 11.42 19.66
N PRO A 221 -6.15 11.72 20.49
CA PRO A 221 -7.46 11.06 20.44
C PRO A 221 -8.15 11.18 19.08
N ASP A 222 -7.91 12.31 18.41
CA ASP A 222 -8.50 12.67 17.12
C ASP A 222 -7.78 11.98 15.94
N GLY A 223 -6.58 11.47 16.19
CA GLY A 223 -5.82 10.67 15.24
C GLY A 223 -6.11 9.20 15.43
N ARG A 224 -6.28 8.46 14.34
CA ARG A 224 -6.32 6.98 14.43
C ARG A 224 -4.94 6.36 14.29
N TYR A 225 -4.05 6.96 13.50
CA TYR A 225 -2.76 6.36 13.15
C TYR A 225 -1.64 7.40 13.03
N CYS A 226 -0.43 6.95 13.31
CA CYS A 226 0.82 7.66 13.13
C CYS A 226 1.70 6.87 12.16
N VAL A 227 2.15 7.53 11.08
CA VAL A 227 3.21 7.00 10.21
C VAL A 227 4.54 7.37 10.83
N ARG A 228 5.33 6.36 11.18
CA ARG A 228 6.64 6.49 11.85
C ARG A 228 7.74 5.91 10.97
N TRP A 229 8.90 6.55 10.94
CA TRP A 229 10.09 6.04 10.26
C TRP A 229 11.37 6.49 10.99
N ALA A 230 12.43 5.68 10.93
CA ALA A 230 13.61 5.91 11.76
C ALA A 230 14.77 6.63 11.06
N LYS A 231 14.84 6.60 9.72
CA LYS A 231 15.94 7.16 8.91
C LYS A 231 15.40 7.92 7.72
N GLY A 232 16.18 8.88 7.21
CA GLY A 232 15.83 9.62 5.99
C GLY A 232 15.41 11.05 6.22
N ARG A 233 14.45 11.53 5.40
CA ARG A 233 13.93 12.90 5.50
C ARG A 233 13.25 13.12 6.83
N THR A 234 13.35 14.35 7.32
CA THR A 234 12.70 14.80 8.53
C THR A 234 11.18 14.82 8.38
N THR A 235 10.48 14.83 9.52
CA THR A 235 9.01 14.96 9.57
C THR A 235 8.53 16.16 8.74
N ASN A 236 9.22 17.30 8.84
CA ASN A 236 8.86 18.52 8.12
C ASN A 236 9.09 18.41 6.61
N GLU A 237 10.20 17.83 6.18
CA GLU A 237 10.45 17.61 4.75
C GLU A 237 9.40 16.68 4.12
N ILE A 238 8.96 15.64 4.85
CA ILE A 238 7.85 14.79 4.40
C ILE A 238 6.53 15.54 4.39
N GLY A 239 6.21 16.28 5.44
CA GLY A 239 5.00 17.10 5.49
C GLY A 239 4.93 18.09 4.32
N THR A 240 6.03 18.77 4.01
CA THR A 240 6.15 19.65 2.84
C THR A 240 6.04 18.87 1.53
N LEU A 241 6.69 17.72 1.39
CA LEU A 241 6.53 16.89 0.17
C LEU A 241 5.08 16.49 -0.08
N LEU A 242 4.35 16.16 0.99
CA LEU A 242 2.97 15.70 0.89
C LEU A 242 1.97 16.85 0.68
N THR A 243 2.35 18.11 0.81
CA THR A 243 1.43 19.26 0.70
C THR A 243 1.84 20.32 -0.30
N ASP A 244 3.14 20.51 -0.52
CA ASP A 244 3.74 21.53 -1.38
C ASP A 244 4.87 20.92 -2.22
N SER A 245 4.50 19.96 -3.07
CA SER A 245 5.42 19.39 -4.05
C SER A 245 4.69 18.83 -5.26
N PRO A 246 5.42 18.43 -6.32
CA PRO A 246 4.84 17.77 -7.48
C PRO A 246 4.06 16.48 -7.17
N ILE A 247 4.32 15.85 -6.02
CA ILE A 247 3.61 14.67 -5.52
C ILE A 247 2.68 15.01 -4.35
N ALA A 248 2.28 16.28 -4.16
CA ALA A 248 1.40 16.65 -3.07
C ALA A 248 0.08 15.85 -3.10
N ILE A 249 -0.47 15.56 -1.92
CA ILE A 249 -1.82 15.03 -1.75
C ILE A 249 -2.78 16.19 -1.94
N THR A 250 -3.62 16.10 -2.97
CA THR A 250 -4.50 17.22 -3.36
C THR A 250 -5.47 17.56 -2.23
N GLY A 251 -5.49 18.82 -1.80
CA GLY A 251 -6.37 19.31 -0.74
C GLY A 251 -5.92 18.96 0.68
N SER A 252 -4.73 18.38 0.85
CA SER A 252 -4.17 18.13 2.17
C SER A 252 -3.51 19.37 2.79
N THR A 253 -3.43 19.39 4.11
CA THR A 253 -2.73 20.45 4.87
C THR A 253 -1.80 19.81 5.89
N TYR A 254 -0.65 20.44 6.14
CA TYR A 254 0.35 19.96 7.08
C TYR A 254 0.59 21.00 8.18
N THR A 255 0.55 20.54 9.43
CA THR A 255 0.94 21.32 10.61
C THR A 255 2.22 20.72 11.16
N PRO A 256 3.33 21.48 11.20
CA PRO A 256 4.59 20.98 11.75
C PRO A 256 4.50 20.73 13.26
N PRO A 257 5.39 19.89 13.83
CA PRO A 257 5.57 19.76 15.28
C PRO A 257 5.72 21.12 15.95
N ALA A 258 5.00 21.37 17.05
CA ALA A 258 5.10 22.63 17.79
C ALA A 258 6.39 22.70 18.62
N ALA A 259 6.82 21.58 19.18
CA ALA A 259 8.07 21.43 19.92
C ALA A 259 8.89 20.21 19.45
N ARG A 260 10.13 20.13 19.92
CA ARG A 260 11.01 18.99 19.67
C ARG A 260 10.44 17.74 20.35
N GLY A 261 10.21 16.68 19.56
CA GLY A 261 9.58 15.45 20.04
C GLY A 261 8.08 15.40 19.79
N ASP A 262 7.46 16.50 19.35
CA ASP A 262 6.09 16.48 18.85
C ASP A 262 6.01 15.84 17.46
N ARG A 263 4.81 15.36 17.13
CA ARG A 263 4.47 14.80 15.83
C ARG A 263 3.84 15.83 14.94
N GLY A 264 4.26 15.84 13.67
CA GLY A 264 3.61 16.62 12.62
C GLY A 264 2.23 16.05 12.35
N VAL A 265 1.32 16.87 11.83
CA VAL A 265 -0.06 16.47 11.56
C VAL A 265 -0.40 16.74 10.12
N LEU A 266 -0.80 15.69 9.40
CA LEU A 266 -1.31 15.76 8.05
C LEU A 266 -2.83 15.56 8.07
N ARG A 267 -3.58 16.46 7.42
CA ARG A 267 -5.04 16.41 7.32
C ARG A 267 -5.50 16.38 5.88
N LEU A 268 -6.61 15.70 5.63
CA LEU A 268 -7.34 15.70 4.36
C LEU A 268 -8.83 15.51 4.65
N GLY A 269 -9.64 16.54 4.45
CA GLY A 269 -11.03 16.56 4.93
C GLY A 269 -11.08 16.28 6.44
N ASP A 270 -11.91 15.32 6.84
CA ASP A 270 -12.03 14.86 8.24
C ASP A 270 -10.96 13.84 8.64
N GLY A 271 -10.08 13.44 7.72
CA GLY A 271 -8.99 12.51 7.97
C GLY A 271 -7.78 13.18 8.64
N LEU A 272 -7.17 12.47 9.60
CA LEU A 272 -5.95 12.89 10.29
C LEU A 272 -4.95 11.74 10.37
N VAL A 273 -3.68 12.04 10.08
CA VAL A 273 -2.53 11.16 10.31
C VAL A 273 -1.41 11.94 10.99
N GLU A 274 -0.80 11.35 12.02
CA GLU A 274 0.43 11.89 12.60
C GLU A 274 1.65 11.43 11.82
N LEU A 275 2.67 12.29 11.74
CA LEU A 275 3.95 12.00 11.11
C LEU A 275 5.05 12.06 12.17
N ASP A 276 5.84 10.99 12.27
CA ASP A 276 6.89 10.79 13.28
C ASP A 276 8.17 10.25 12.62
N GLY A 277 8.92 11.16 12.02
CA GLY A 277 10.22 10.88 11.42
C GLY A 277 11.40 11.33 12.27
N PRO A 278 12.62 11.22 11.76
CA PRO A 278 13.78 11.87 12.35
C PRO A 278 13.47 13.36 12.57
N GLY A 279 13.62 13.83 13.81
CA GLY A 279 13.75 15.26 14.05
C GLY A 279 14.99 15.77 13.30
N THR A 280 15.11 17.07 13.07
CA THR A 280 16.40 17.69 12.77
C THR A 280 17.36 17.36 13.92
N ARG A 281 18.06 16.22 13.85
CA ARG A 281 19.18 15.90 14.73
C ARG A 281 20.24 16.94 14.38
N PRO A 282 20.68 17.80 15.31
CA PRO A 282 22.04 18.29 15.18
C PRO A 282 22.93 17.06 15.39
N ASP A 283 23.75 16.74 14.39
CA ASP A 283 24.85 15.80 14.58
C ASP A 283 25.60 16.17 15.87
N GLY A 284 25.84 15.18 16.72
CA GLY A 284 26.59 15.40 17.95
C GLY A 284 26.32 14.38 19.05
N ARG A 285 26.76 13.14 18.81
CA ARG A 285 27.60 12.34 19.72
C ARG A 285 27.90 10.98 19.10
#